data_AF-A0A8E0SAA1-F1
#
_entry.id   AF-A0A8E0SAA1-F1
#
_cell.length_a   1.000
_cell.length_b   1.000
_cell.length_c   1.000
_cell.angle_alpha   90.00
_cell.angle_beta   90.00
_cell.angle_gamma   90.00
#
_symmetry.space_group_name_H-M   'P 1'
#
loop_
_entity.id
_entity.type
_entity.pdbx_description
1 polymer ?
#
loop_
_entity_poly.entity_id
_entity_poly.type
_entity_poly.pdbx_seq_one_letter_code
_entity_poly.pdbx_strand_id
1 'polypeptide(L)' 'MPKNYSERGFAIYEEFSDTQQTIVKVQKSSLAEENCVFILGNNDISSHPDKYFPPHLNVEQAKRVIKALQEFVRDNE' A
#
# COMPACT_ATOMS: atom_id res chain seq x y z
N MET A 1 -10.97 -1.11 10.31
CA MET A 1 -11.75 -2.01 9.41
C MET A 1 -11.42 -1.66 7.97
N PRO A 2 -11.52 -2.59 7.01
CA PRO A 2 -11.38 -2.28 5.58
C PRO A 2 -12.37 -1.19 5.17
N LYS A 3 -11.94 -0.26 4.32
CA LYS A 3 -12.79 0.80 3.78
C LYS A 3 -13.50 0.38 2.49
N ASN A 4 -12.88 -0.52 1.72
CA ASN A 4 -13.44 -1.05 0.48
C ASN A 4 -12.87 -2.46 0.20
N TYR A 5 -13.26 -3.05 -0.93
CA TYR A 5 -12.72 -4.30 -1.43
C TYR A 5 -12.39 -4.17 -2.93
N SER A 6 -11.29 -4.80 -3.36
CA SER A 6 -10.99 -4.96 -4.78
C SER A 6 -12.05 -5.82 -5.48
N GLU A 7 -12.10 -5.80 -6.82
CA GLU A 7 -13.00 -6.65 -7.61
C GLU A 7 -12.83 -8.15 -7.32
N ARG A 8 -11.63 -8.55 -6.91
CA ARG A 8 -11.31 -9.93 -6.51
C ARG A 8 -11.58 -10.24 -5.04
N GLY A 9 -12.20 -9.31 -4.30
CA GLY A 9 -12.61 -9.48 -2.90
C GLY A 9 -11.52 -9.22 -1.85
N PHE A 10 -10.34 -8.73 -2.23
CA PHE A 10 -9.29 -8.37 -1.26
C PHE A 10 -9.60 -7.04 -0.57
N ALA A 11 -9.48 -7.01 0.76
CA ALA A 11 -9.71 -5.83 1.59
C ALA A 11 -8.78 -4.67 1.20
N ILE A 12 -9.33 -3.47 1.07
CA ILE A 12 -8.61 -2.20 0.87
C ILE A 12 -8.75 -1.40 2.17
N TYR A 13 -7.62 -1.08 2.79
CA TYR A 13 -7.58 -0.34 4.05
C TYR A 13 -7.54 1.17 3.84
N GLU A 14 -6.96 1.64 2.74
CA GLU A 14 -6.94 3.05 2.34
C GLU A 14 -6.74 3.19 0.82
N GLU A 15 -7.31 4.24 0.24
CA GLU A 15 -7.12 4.64 -1.14
C GLU A 15 -7.18 6.17 -1.27
N PHE A 16 -6.14 6.79 -1.83
CA PHE A 16 -6.03 8.25 -1.94
C PHE A 16 -5.12 8.65 -3.12
N SER A 17 -5.27 9.89 -3.61
CA SER A 17 -4.34 10.47 -4.57
C SER A 17 -3.16 11.12 -3.83
N ASP A 18 -1.93 10.79 -4.23
CA ASP A 18 -0.74 11.49 -3.76
C ASP A 18 -0.61 12.90 -4.39
N THR A 19 0.44 13.62 -4.02
CA THR A 19 0.72 14.98 -4.52
C THR A 19 1.04 15.04 -6.01
N GLN A 20 1.28 13.90 -6.66
CA GLN A 20 1.53 13.74 -8.09
C GLN A 20 0.32 13.13 -8.83
N GLN A 21 -0.85 13.07 -8.19
CA GLN A 21 -2.09 12.49 -8.73
C GLN A 21 -2.02 10.97 -8.99
N THR A 22 -1.04 10.30 -8.39
CA THR A 22 -0.97 8.83 -8.34
C THR A 22 -1.94 8.34 -7.27
N ILE A 23 -2.87 7.47 -7.64
CA ILE A 23 -3.68 6.70 -6.69
C ILE A 23 -2.77 5.69 -5.97
N VAL A 24 -2.64 5.91 -4.66
CA VAL A 24 -1.98 5.01 -3.71
C VAL A 24 -3.05 4.18 -3.01
N LYS A 25 -2.84 2.86 -2.95
CA LYS A 25 -3.78 1.90 -2.36
C LYS A 25 -3.07 0.95 -1.41
N VAL A 26 -3.61 0.79 -0.20
CA VAL A 26 -3.16 -0.21 0.78
C VAL A 26 -4.13 -1.39 0.75
N GLN A 27 -3.74 -2.47 0.09
CA GLN A 27 -4.62 -3.62 -0.17
C GLN A 27 -4.08 -4.89 0.48
N LYS A 28 -4.94 -5.74 1.04
CA LYS A 28 -4.58 -7.08 1.49
C LYS A 28 -3.94 -7.87 0.34
N SER A 29 -2.83 -8.53 0.64
CA SER A 29 -2.11 -9.33 -0.33
C SER A 29 -2.96 -10.49 -0.82
N SER A 30 -2.91 -10.71 -2.13
CA SER A 30 -3.48 -11.86 -2.83
C SER A 30 -2.49 -13.02 -2.97
N LEU A 31 -1.21 -12.80 -2.62
CA LEU A 31 -0.10 -13.74 -2.84
C LEU A 31 0.46 -14.34 -1.55
N ALA A 32 0.03 -13.87 -0.38
CA ALA A 32 0.70 -14.19 0.87
C ALA A 32 0.07 -15.39 1.60
N GLU A 33 0.94 -16.30 2.04
CA GLU A 33 0.63 -17.33 3.04
C GLU A 33 0.42 -16.71 4.44
N GLU A 34 0.82 -15.43 4.61
CA GLU A 34 0.74 -14.65 5.85
C GLU A 34 -0.13 -13.38 5.69
N ASN A 35 -0.45 -12.72 6.82
CA ASN A 35 -1.18 -11.45 6.81
C ASN A 35 -0.31 -10.29 6.32
N CYS A 36 -0.29 -10.08 5.01
CA CYS A 36 0.45 -9.01 4.34
C CYS A 36 -0.45 -8.05 3.57
N VAL A 37 0.10 -6.88 3.25
CA VAL A 37 -0.51 -5.86 2.38
C VAL A 37 0.43 -5.48 1.23
N PHE A 38 -0.15 -5.10 0.09
CA PHE A 38 0.52 -4.36 -0.97
C PHE A 38 0.29 -2.85 -0.79
N ILE A 39 1.32 -2.07 -1.06
CA ILE A 39 1.21 -0.63 -1.30
C ILE A 39 1.30 -0.42 -2.82
N LEU A 40 0.15 -0.23 -3.46
CA LEU A 40 0.04 -0.10 -4.91
C LEU A 40 0.01 1.38 -5.31
N GLY A 41 0.85 1.78 -6.25
CA GLY A 41 0.67 2.99 -7.03
C GLY A 41 0.13 2.62 -8.42
N ASN A 42 -0.79 3.41 -8.97
CA ASN A 42 -1.25 3.27 -10.35
C ASN A 42 -0.24 3.81 -11.39
N ASN A 43 0.92 4.33 -10.97
CA ASN A 43 2.09 4.49 -11.84
C ASN A 43 2.69 3.11 -12.14
N ASP A 44 2.09 2.46 -13.14
CA ASP A 44 2.69 1.46 -14.02
C ASP A 44 2.98 0.04 -13.52
N ILE A 45 1.90 -0.68 -13.22
CA ILE A 45 1.88 -2.13 -13.45
C ILE A 45 1.76 -2.44 -14.96
N SER A 46 1.16 -1.54 -15.75
CA SER A 46 0.89 -1.73 -17.18
C SER A 46 2.10 -1.54 -18.11
N SER A 47 2.99 -0.58 -17.86
CA SER A 47 4.11 -0.33 -18.79
C SER A 47 5.35 -1.19 -18.51
N HIS A 48 5.50 -1.74 -17.30
CA HIS A 48 6.64 -2.58 -16.94
C HIS A 48 6.24 -3.70 -15.96
N PRO A 49 5.42 -4.68 -16.39
CA PRO A 49 4.97 -5.79 -15.54
C PRO A 49 6.14 -6.60 -14.94
N ASP A 50 7.30 -6.59 -15.60
CA ASP A 50 8.49 -7.34 -15.17
C ASP A 50 9.39 -6.57 -14.18
N LYS A 51 9.09 -5.28 -13.89
CA LYS A 51 9.99 -4.41 -13.11
C LYS A 51 9.35 -3.77 -11.89
N TYR A 52 8.03 -3.86 -11.71
CA TYR A 52 7.36 -3.25 -10.56
C TYR A 52 6.82 -4.31 -9.59
N PHE A 53 7.58 -4.56 -8.52
CA PHE A 53 7.09 -5.28 -7.35
C PHE A 53 6.65 -4.24 -6.32
N PRO A 54 5.33 -3.97 -6.17
CA PRO A 54 4.87 -3.04 -5.16
C PRO A 54 5.32 -3.51 -3.77
N PRO A 55 5.67 -2.59 -2.85
CA PRO A 55 6.03 -2.97 -1.49
C PRO A 55 5.02 -3.93 -0.89
N HIS A 56 5.51 -5.09 -0.45
CA HIS A 56 4.72 -6.15 0.15
C HIS A 56 5.14 -6.30 1.60
N LEU A 57 4.27 -5.87 2.52
CA LEU A 57 4.61 -5.69 3.92
C LEU A 57 3.79 -6.62 4.79
N ASN A 58 4.45 -7.38 5.65
CA ASN A 58 3.80 -8.02 6.78
C ASN A 58 3.52 -7.01 7.92
N VAL A 59 2.90 -7.48 9.00
CA VAL A 59 2.50 -6.63 10.13
C VAL A 59 3.70 -5.91 10.77
N GLU A 60 4.83 -6.59 10.99
CA GLU A 60 6.00 -5.98 11.63
C GLU A 60 6.66 -4.92 10.74
N GLN A 61 6.73 -5.16 9.42
CA GLN A 61 7.22 -4.18 8.46
C GLN A 61 6.27 -2.97 8.35
N ALA A 62 4.96 -3.20 8.36
CA ALA A 62 3.97 -2.13 8.36
C ALA A 62 4.10 -1.24 9.60
N LYS A 63 4.32 -1.82 10.80
CA LYS A 63 4.59 -1.05 12.03
C LYS A 63 5.82 -0.14 11.89
N ARG A 64 6.88 -0.60 11.23
CA ARG A 64 8.09 0.22 10.97
C ARG A 64 7.78 1.41 10.06
N VAL A 65 7.01 1.20 8.99
CA VAL A 65 6.57 2.29 8.09
C VAL A 65 5.71 3.30 8.85
N ILE A 66 4.75 2.83 9.66
CA ILE A 66 3.92 3.71 10.49
C ILE A 66 4.79 4.60 11.39
N LYS A 67 5.76 4.02 12.09
CA LYS A 67 6.67 4.78 12.94
C LYS A 67 7.43 5.86 12.16
N ALA A 68 7.99 5.50 10.99
CA ALA A 68 8.72 6.45 10.16
C ALA A 68 7.83 7.60 9.63
N LEU A 69 6.59 7.29 9.23
CA LEU A 69 5.62 8.31 8.80
C LEU A 69 5.25 9.25 9.96
N GLN A 70 5.05 8.71 11.16
CA GLN A 70 4.75 9.51 12.34
C GLN A 70 5.91 10.43 12.73
N GLU A 71 7.16 9.99 12.57
CA GLU A 71 8.35 10.83 12.78
C GLU A 71 8.41 11.95 11.73
N PHE A 72 8.20 11.64 10.44
CA PHE A 72 8.15 12.65 9.37
C PHE A 72 7.07 13.72 9.62
N VAL A 73 5.85 13.32 9.99
CA VAL A 73 4.77 14.27 10.28
C VAL A 73 5.16 15.20 11.43
N ARG A 74 5.70 14.63 12.52
CA ARG A 74 6.11 15.40 13.70
C ARG A 74 7.20 16.43 13.41
N ASP A 75 8.14 16.09 12.53
CA ASP A 75 9.22 17.01 12.13
C ASP A 75 8.72 18.19 11.27
N ASN A 76 7.46 18.15 10.81
CA ASN A 76 6.85 19.15 9.92
C ASN A 76 5.57 19.78 10.50
N GLU A 77 5.31 19.64 11.80
CA GLU A 77 4.29 20.36 12.59
C GLU A 77 4.92 21.51 13.39
#